data_AF-A0A7X8CWF9-F1
#
_entry.id   AF-A0A7X8CWF9-F1
#
_cell.length_a   1.000
_cell.length_b   1.000
_cell.length_c   1.000
_cell.angle_alpha   90.00
_cell.angle_beta   90.00
_cell.angle_gamma   90.00
#
_symmetry.space_group_name_H-M   'P 1'
#
loop_
_entity.id
_entity.type
_entity.pdbx_description
1 polymer ?
#
loop_
_entity_poly.entity_id
_entity_poly.type
_entity_poly.pdbx_seq_one_letter_code
_entity_poly.pdbx_strand_id
1 'polypeptide(L)'
;DRVRSRLARRLTEEGDLVVYAQDERSQVLNRAAALARLEALIVKAAHRPKERRPTSPTRASRERRLAGKKARSEVKRGRGQPEGEP
;
A
#
# COMPACT_ATOMS: atom_id res chain seq x y z
N ASP A 1 3.23 17.54 14.40
CA ASP A 1 2.02 17.63 13.53
C ASP A 1 1.56 16.31 12.91
N ARG A 2 2.40 15.51 12.22
CA ARG A 2 1.96 14.25 11.57
C ARG A 2 1.20 13.28 12.50
N VAL A 3 1.73 13.01 13.69
CA VAL A 3 1.09 12.09 14.65
C VAL A 3 -0.30 12.62 15.04
N ARG A 4 -0.40 13.91 15.37
CA ARG A 4 -1.69 14.58 15.63
C ARG A 4 -2.66 14.45 14.45
N SER A 5 -2.22 14.69 13.21
CA SER A 5 -3.08 14.55 12.03
C SER A 5 -3.64 13.13 11.84
N ARG A 6 -2.84 12.09 12.12
CA ARG A 6 -3.28 10.70 12.02
C ARG A 6 -4.19 10.27 13.16
N LEU A 7 -4.05 10.91 14.31
CA LEU A 7 -4.87 10.67 15.50
C LEU A 7 -6.00 11.69 15.64
N ALA A 8 -6.20 12.63 14.70
CA ALA A 8 -7.12 13.76 14.84
C ALA A 8 -8.55 13.33 15.21
N ARG A 9 -9.03 12.21 14.65
CA ARG A 9 -10.35 11.65 14.95
C ARG A 9 -10.48 11.05 16.36
N ARG A 10 -9.39 10.98 17.11
CA ARG A 10 -9.29 10.43 18.47
C ARG A 10 -8.88 11.48 19.49
N LEU A 11 -8.66 12.72 19.06
CA LEU A 11 -8.31 13.83 19.95
C LEU A 11 -9.59 14.57 20.35
N THR A 12 -9.61 15.11 21.57
CA THR A 12 -10.61 16.10 21.99
C THR A 12 -10.38 17.45 21.30
N GLU A 13 -11.27 18.42 21.52
CA GLU A 13 -11.11 19.78 20.97
C GLU A 13 -9.85 20.48 21.51
N GLU A 14 -9.46 20.15 22.74
CA GLU A 14 -8.25 20.63 23.41
C GLU A 14 -6.99 19.87 22.95
N GLY A 15 -7.15 18.79 22.19
CA GLY A 15 -6.05 17.99 21.65
C GLY A 15 -5.60 16.84 22.53
N ASP A 16 -6.41 16.42 23.51
CA ASP A 16 -6.09 15.32 24.41
C ASP A 16 -6.44 13.96 23.81
N LEU A 17 -5.57 12.96 24.03
CA LEU A 17 -5.82 11.59 23.61
C LEU A 17 -6.28 10.76 24.80
N VAL A 18 -7.57 10.42 24.81
CA VAL A 18 -8.18 9.65 25.92
C VAL A 18 -8.18 8.16 25.60
N VAL A 19 -7.69 7.34 26.54
CA VAL A 19 -7.65 5.87 26.44
C VAL A 19 -8.33 5.27 27.66
N TYR A 20 -9.30 4.39 27.42
CA TYR A 20 -10.03 3.68 28.47
C TYR A 20 -9.57 2.22 28.57
N ALA A 21 -9.49 1.71 29.80
CA ALA A 21 -9.25 0.30 30.11
C ALA A 21 -10.06 -0.11 31.34
N GLN A 22 -10.92 -1.11 31.17
CA GLN A 22 -11.89 -1.58 32.17
C GLN A 22 -12.10 -3.10 32.11
N ASP A 23 -11.12 -3.80 31.53
CA ASP A 23 -11.21 -5.22 31.21
C ASP A 23 -10.99 -6.10 32.44
N GLU A 24 -10.19 -5.62 33.40
CA GLU A 24 -9.82 -6.35 34.60
C GLU A 24 -10.48 -5.76 35.85
N ARG A 25 -10.61 -6.58 36.90
CA ARG A 25 -11.06 -6.10 38.22
C ARG A 25 -9.99 -5.24 38.92
N SER A 26 -8.70 -5.49 38.62
CA SER A 26 -7.58 -4.77 39.23
C SER A 26 -7.29 -3.45 38.52
N GLN A 27 -7.27 -2.35 39.27
CA GLN A 27 -6.89 -1.04 38.76
C GLN A 27 -5.46 -1.03 38.20
N VAL A 28 -4.54 -1.78 38.82
CA VAL A 28 -3.14 -1.84 38.38
C VAL A 28 -3.03 -2.48 36.99
N LEU A 29 -3.78 -3.56 36.76
CA LEU A 29 -3.83 -4.23 35.45
C LEU A 29 -4.47 -3.32 34.41
N ASN A 30 -5.58 -2.65 34.74
CA ASN A 30 -6.23 -1.70 33.84
C ASN A 30 -5.31 -0.52 33.50
N ARG A 31 -4.55 0.01 34.47
CA ARG A 31 -3.57 1.08 34.22
C ARG A 31 -2.46 0.62 33.27
N ALA A 32 -1.93 -0.59 33.46
CA ALA A 32 -0.93 -1.16 32.57
C ALA A 32 -1.49 -1.35 31.15
N ALA A 33 -2.71 -1.85 31.03
CA ALA A 33 -3.39 -2.01 29.73
C ALA A 33 -3.64 -0.66 29.03
N ALA A 34 -4.07 0.36 29.75
CA ALA A 34 -4.27 1.71 29.20
C ALA A 34 -2.95 2.28 28.64
N LEU A 35 -1.85 2.13 29.39
CA LEU A 35 -0.53 2.58 28.95
C LEU A 35 -0.06 1.82 27.70
N ALA A 36 -0.21 0.49 27.67
CA ALA A 36 0.16 -0.31 26.51
C ALA A 36 -0.65 0.06 25.26
N ARG A 37 -1.96 0.31 25.41
CA ARG A 37 -2.83 0.77 24.31
C ARG A 37 -2.41 2.16 23.82
N LEU A 38 -2.11 3.07 24.73
CA LEU A 38 -1.64 4.42 24.41
C LEU A 38 -0.33 4.37 23.61
N GLU A 39 0.65 3.61 24.10
CA GLU A 39 1.93 3.42 23.42
C GLU A 39 1.73 2.86 22.01
N ALA A 40 0.96 1.77 21.87
CA ALA A 40 0.70 1.15 20.58
C ALA A 40 0.05 2.13 19.57
N LEU A 41 -0.89 2.97 20.03
CA LEU A 41 -1.51 4.00 19.19
C LEU A 41 -0.49 5.04 18.71
N ILE A 42 0.34 5.54 19.62
CA ILE A 42 1.36 6.54 19.31
C ILE A 42 2.41 5.96 18.36
N VAL A 43 2.92 4.76 18.63
CA VAL A 43 3.91 4.07 17.78
C VAL A 43 3.35 3.86 16.37
N LYS A 44 2.11 3.36 16.25
CA LYS A 44 1.45 3.17 14.96
C LYS A 44 1.29 4.49 14.19
N ALA A 45 0.88 5.56 14.87
CA ALA A 45 0.75 6.87 14.25
C ALA A 45 2.10 7.47 13.85
N ALA A 46 3.14 7.24 14.66
CA ALA A 46 4.51 7.69 14.41
C ALA A 46 5.18 6.94 13.26
N HIS A 47 4.84 5.66 13.05
CA HIS A 47 5.44 4.82 12.01
C HIS A 47 5.29 5.43 10.60
N ARG A 48 6.42 5.76 9.97
CA ARG A 48 6.46 6.25 8.59
C ARG A 48 6.76 5.08 7.67
N PRO A 49 5.80 4.60 6.87
CA PRO A 49 6.09 3.56 5.90
C PRO A 49 7.13 4.07 4.91
N LYS A 50 8.08 3.21 4.54
CA LYS A 50 9.05 3.50 3.48
C LYS A 50 8.28 3.72 2.19
N GLU A 51 8.62 4.79 1.48
CA GLU A 51 7.99 5.09 0.21
C GLU A 51 8.27 3.96 -0.79
N ARG A 52 7.20 3.45 -1.41
CA ARG A 52 7.33 2.45 -2.46
C ARG A 52 7.83 3.14 -3.72
N ARG A 53 9.01 2.76 -4.19
CA ARG A 53 9.48 3.12 -5.52
C ARG A 53 8.88 2.15 -6.54
N PRO A 54 8.18 2.64 -7.59
CA PRO A 54 7.63 1.76 -8.61
C PRO A 54 8.76 1.01 -9.33
N THR A 55 8.57 -0.28 -9.55
CA THR A 55 9.51 -1.11 -10.30
C THR A 55 9.27 -0.93 -11.80
N SER A 56 10.34 -0.68 -12.56
CA SER A 56 10.24 -0.71 -14.03
C SER A 56 9.92 -2.12 -14.54
N PRO A 57 9.23 -2.30 -15.68
CA PRO A 57 9.04 -3.61 -16.29
C PRO A 57 10.37 -4.32 -16.54
N THR A 58 10.42 -5.62 -16.25
CA THR A 58 11.63 -6.44 -16.37
C THR A 58 12.11 -6.51 -17.83
N ARG A 59 13.43 -6.74 -18.03
CA ARG A 59 14.02 -6.92 -19.36
C ARG A 59 13.30 -8.02 -20.15
N ALA A 60 13.11 -9.18 -19.53
CA ALA A 60 12.40 -10.32 -20.13
C ALA A 60 10.95 -9.99 -20.53
N SER A 61 10.25 -9.14 -19.78
CA SER A 61 8.90 -8.68 -20.16
C SER A 61 8.94 -7.80 -21.40
N ARG A 62 9.92 -6.88 -21.49
CA ARG A 62 10.11 -6.02 -22.67
C ARG A 62 10.47 -6.84 -23.91
N GLU A 63 11.33 -7.84 -23.77
CA GLU A 63 11.74 -8.76 -24.86
C GLU A 63 10.57 -9.60 -25.36
N ARG A 64 9.81 -10.23 -24.46
CA ARG A 64 8.61 -11.01 -24.83
C ARG A 64 7.57 -10.17 -25.57
N ARG A 65 7.36 -8.92 -25.13
CA ARG A 65 6.47 -7.98 -25.83
C ARG A 65 6.96 -7.69 -27.26
N LEU A 66 8.26 -7.47 -27.46
CA LEU A 66 8.82 -7.21 -28.79
C LEU A 66 8.74 -8.45 -29.69
N ALA A 67 9.07 -9.63 -29.15
CA ALA A 67 8.93 -10.90 -29.88
C ALA A 67 7.47 -11.15 -30.30
N GLY A 68 6.52 -11.00 -29.37
CA GLY A 68 5.09 -11.12 -29.68
C GLY A 68 4.58 -10.04 -30.65
N LYS A 69 5.18 -8.84 -30.66
CA LYS A 69 4.88 -7.82 -31.68
C LYS A 69 5.35 -8.27 -33.06
N LYS A 70 6.58 -8.79 -33.18
CA LYS A 70 7.15 -9.29 -34.45
C LYS A 70 6.35 -10.45 -35.02
N ALA A 71 6.07 -11.47 -34.20
CA ALA A 71 5.27 -12.61 -34.62
C ALA A 71 3.88 -12.19 -35.15
N ARG A 72 3.21 -11.26 -34.46
CA ARG A 72 1.92 -10.72 -34.93
C ARG A 72 2.03 -9.95 -36.24
N SER A 73 3.09 -9.18 -36.45
CA SER A 73 3.29 -8.48 -37.74
C SER A 73 3.54 -9.46 -38.88
N GLU A 74 4.29 -10.54 -38.65
CA GLU A 74 4.53 -11.58 -39.65
C GLU A 74 3.24 -12.31 -40.01
N VAL A 75 2.45 -12.71 -39.01
CA VAL A 75 1.13 -13.31 -39.22
C VAL A 75 0.20 -12.36 -40.01
N LYS A 76 0.22 -11.06 -39.71
CA LYS A 76 -0.58 -10.08 -40.47
C LYS A 76 -0.10 -9.92 -41.91
N ARG A 77 1.22 -9.91 -42.15
CA ARG A 77 1.80 -9.82 -43.51
C ARG A 77 1.42 -11.03 -44.35
N GLY A 78 1.47 -12.23 -43.78
CA GLY A 78 1.07 -13.47 -44.45
C GLY A 78 -0.43 -13.60 -44.73
N ARG A 79 -1.26 -12.70 -44.19
CA ARG A 79 -2.70 -12.60 -44.52
C ARG A 79 -2.98 -11.65 -45.69
N GLY A 80 -1.95 -11.04 -46.28
CA GLY A 80 -2.10 -10.24 -47.49
C GLY A 80 -2.78 -11.06 -48.59
N GLN A 81 -3.66 -10.41 -49.34
CA GLN A 81 -4.43 -11.02 -50.42
C GLN A 81 -3.47 -11.72 -51.40
N PRO A 82 -3.71 -12.99 -51.79
CA PRO A 82 -2.90 -13.62 -52.82
C PRO A 82 -2.98 -12.75 -54.08
N GLU A 83 -1.82 -12.43 -54.66
CA GLU A 83 -1.75 -11.79 -55.97
C GLU A 83 -2.55 -12.68 -56.93
N GLY A 84 -3.70 -12.17 -57.38
CA GLY A 84 -4.45 -12.84 -58.45
C GLY A 84 -3.50 -12.97 -59.63
N GLU A 85 -3.31 -14.20 -60.10
CA GLU A 85 -2.63 -14.48 -61.36
C GLU A 85 -3.29 -13.66 -62.49
N PRO A 86 -2.50 -13.11 -63.43
CA PRO A 86 -2.99 -12.22 -64.49
C PRO A 86 -4.01 -12.88 -65.41
#